data_AF-A0AAE3VU91-F1
#
_entry.id   AF-A0AAE3VU91-F1
#
_cell.length_a   1.000
_cell.length_b   1.000
_cell.length_c   1.000
_cell.angle_alpha   90.00
_cell.angle_beta   90.00
_cell.angle_gamma   90.00
#
_symmetry.space_group_name_H-M   'P 1'
#
loop_
_entity.id
_entity.type
_entity.pdbx_description
1 polymer ?
#
loop_
_entity_poly.entity_id
_entity_poly.type
_entity_poly.pdbx_seq_one_letter_code
_entity_poly.pdbx_strand_id
1 'polypeptide(L)'
;MVLTDGVFSLFLVTYQTMLLVFLARHAGLGPAGIGVVLSAMACGGLALVSTGGVIRLIVQAGLHQTTTPERPGRMDTVRFVQWGSMPLAGLLAGTLGGLLGAPAVLWTGAAGMTAASLPALLSGPLRATREMPAMVVEPA
;
A
#
# COMPACT_ATOMS: atom_id res chain seq x y z
N MET A 1 8.42 8.68 1.14
CA MET A 1 7.12 8.24 1.68
C MET A 1 6.11 8.03 0.55
N VAL A 2 5.65 9.09 -0.15
CA VAL A 2 4.69 8.96 -1.27
C VAL A 2 5.11 7.94 -2.34
N LEU A 3 6.38 7.95 -2.76
CA LEU A 3 6.90 6.98 -3.74
C LEU A 3 6.84 5.54 -3.21
N THR A 4 7.16 5.33 -1.93
CA THR A 4 7.13 4.03 -1.28
C THR A 4 5.70 3.49 -1.15
N ASP A 5 4.75 4.36 -0.80
CA ASP A 5 3.33 4.01 -0.71
C ASP A 5 2.73 3.71 -2.10
N GLY A 6 3.11 4.49 -3.11
CA GLY A 6 2.72 4.23 -4.51
C GLY A 6 3.25 2.88 -5.02
N VAL A 7 4.51 2.57 -4.75
CA VAL A 7 5.14 1.29 -5.13
C VAL A 7 4.49 0.12 -4.39
N PHE A 8 4.23 0.25 -3.08
CA PHE A 8 3.53 -0.77 -2.32
C PHE A 8 2.12 -1.04 -2.87
N SER A 9 1.35 0.02 -3.14
CA SER A 9 0.01 -0.09 -3.75
C SER A 9 0.06 -0.71 -5.14
N LEU A 10 1.07 -0.38 -5.96
CA LEU A 10 1.27 -0.98 -7.28
C LEU A 10 1.43 -2.50 -7.19
N PHE A 11 2.30 -2.99 -6.30
CA PHE A 11 2.52 -4.42 -6.11
C PHE A 11 1.30 -5.12 -5.49
N LEU A 12 0.60 -4.47 -4.57
CA LEU A 12 -0.63 -5.01 -3.96
C LEU A 12 -1.73 -5.22 -5.00
N VAL A 13 -1.96 -4.25 -5.89
CA VAL A 13 -2.98 -4.34 -6.95
C VAL A 13 -2.59 -5.41 -7.99
N THR A 14 -1.29 -5.48 -8.33
CA THR A 14 -0.77 -6.52 -9.22
C THR A 14 -1.00 -7.91 -8.64
N TYR A 15 -0.76 -8.08 -7.33
CA TYR A 15 -1.01 -9.33 -6.62
C TYR A 15 -2.50 -9.68 -6.58
N GLN A 16 -3.37 -8.73 -6.22
CA GLN A 16 -4.82 -8.98 -6.11
C GLN A 16 -5.46 -9.37 -7.44
N THR A 17 -5.10 -8.68 -8.52
CA THR A 17 -5.64 -8.98 -9.86
C THR A 17 -5.29 -10.39 -10.30
N MET A 18 -4.07 -10.86 -10.01
CA MET A 18 -3.63 -12.18 -10.41
C MET A 18 -4.02 -13.30 -9.44
N LEU A 19 -4.31 -12.96 -8.19
CA LEU A 19 -4.79 -13.91 -7.18
C LEU A 19 -6.13 -14.53 -7.59
N LEU A 20 -7.07 -13.71 -8.10
CA LEU A 20 -8.35 -14.20 -8.61
C LEU A 20 -8.17 -15.20 -9.76
N VAL A 21 -7.28 -14.89 -10.70
CA VAL A 21 -7.00 -15.74 -11.86
C VAL A 21 -6.35 -17.05 -11.42
N PHE A 22 -5.41 -17.00 -10.47
CA PHE A 22 -4.77 -18.18 -9.90
C PHE A 22 -5.77 -19.08 -9.16
N LEU A 23 -6.60 -18.50 -8.29
CA LEU A 23 -7.62 -19.24 -7.54
C LEU A 23 -8.62 -19.94 -8.48
N ALA A 24 -9.05 -19.25 -9.53
CA ALA A 24 -10.00 -19.78 -10.50
C ALA A 24 -9.37 -20.82 -11.45
N ARG A 25 -8.17 -20.56 -12.00
CA ARG A 25 -7.58 -21.41 -13.05
C ARG A 25 -6.64 -22.50 -12.55
N HIS A 26 -5.87 -22.26 -11.49
CA HIS A 26 -4.87 -23.21 -11.01
C HIS A 26 -5.33 -23.98 -9.78
N ALA A 27 -5.99 -23.30 -8.83
CA ALA A 27 -6.55 -23.97 -7.66
C ALA A 27 -7.92 -24.62 -7.92
N GLY A 28 -8.58 -24.29 -9.03
CA GLY A 28 -9.87 -24.85 -9.43
C GLY A 28 -11.00 -24.55 -8.43
N LEU A 29 -10.87 -23.47 -7.66
CA LEU A 29 -11.84 -23.14 -6.62
C LEU A 29 -13.13 -22.60 -7.23
N GLY A 30 -14.26 -23.14 -6.77
CA GLY A 30 -15.56 -22.58 -7.07
C GLY A 30 -15.76 -21.18 -6.44
N PRO A 31 -16.85 -20.47 -6.79
CA PRO A 31 -17.09 -19.09 -6.35
C PRO A 31 -17.05 -18.90 -4.82
N ALA A 32 -17.58 -19.87 -4.08
CA ALA A 32 -17.56 -19.86 -2.62
C ALA A 32 -16.14 -19.97 -2.05
N GLY A 33 -15.29 -20.82 -2.63
CA GLY A 33 -13.89 -20.98 -2.20
C GLY A 33 -13.06 -19.72 -2.46
N ILE A 34 -13.26 -19.09 -3.61
CA ILE A 34 -12.66 -17.78 -3.94
C ILE A 34 -13.11 -16.74 -2.91
N GLY A 35 -14.40 -16.69 -2.59
CA GLY A 35 -14.96 -15.75 -1.61
C GLY A 35 -14.37 -15.92 -0.22
N VAL A 36 -14.17 -17.16 0.25
CA VAL A 36 -13.57 -17.44 1.57
C VAL A 36 -12.11 -16.98 1.62
N VAL A 37 -11.32 -17.26 0.58
CA VAL A 37 -9.91 -16.85 0.53
C VAL A 37 -9.79 -15.31 0.52
N LEU A 38 -10.59 -14.63 -0.31
CA LEU A 38 -10.58 -13.17 -0.35
C LEU A 38 -11.03 -12.56 0.97
N SER A 39 -12.05 -13.12 1.62
CA SER A 39 -12.53 -12.64 2.92
C SER A 39 -11.50 -12.85 4.01
N ALA A 40 -10.83 -14.00 4.06
CA ALA A 40 -9.75 -14.27 5.01
C ALA A 40 -8.57 -13.32 4.80
N MET A 41 -8.19 -13.06 3.54
CA MET A 41 -7.16 -12.06 3.22
C MET A 41 -7.61 -10.64 3.55
N ALA A 42 -8.87 -10.28 3.33
CA ALA A 42 -9.40 -8.97 3.67
C ALA A 42 -9.43 -8.75 5.19
N CYS A 43 -9.84 -9.75 5.97
CA CYS A 43 -9.79 -9.71 7.43
C CYS A 43 -8.34 -9.64 7.95
N GLY A 44 -7.42 -10.43 7.40
CA GLY A 44 -6.01 -10.37 7.76
C GLY A 44 -5.35 -9.04 7.35
N GLY A 45 -5.72 -8.52 6.18
CA GLY A 45 -5.32 -7.21 5.68
C GLY A 45 -5.84 -6.08 6.57
N LEU A 46 -7.12 -6.10 6.94
CA LEU A 46 -7.70 -5.15 7.90
C LEU A 46 -7.02 -5.25 9.26
N ALA A 47 -6.74 -6.46 9.77
CA ALA A 47 -6.07 -6.61 11.06
C ALA A 47 -4.65 -6.02 11.05
N LEU A 48 -3.87 -6.29 10.00
CA LEU A 48 -2.48 -5.81 9.88
C LEU A 48 -2.39 -4.32 9.53
N VAL A 49 -3.29 -3.84 8.67
CA VAL A 49 -3.36 -2.43 8.22
C VAL A 49 -4.07 -1.55 9.25
N SER A 50 -5.03 -2.05 10.04
CA SER A 50 -5.78 -1.20 10.97
C SER A 50 -4.93 -0.64 12.09
N THR A 51 -3.93 -1.37 12.60
CA THR A 51 -3.08 -0.82 13.68
C THR A 51 -1.91 -0.03 13.10
N GLY A 52 -1.12 -0.63 12.20
CA GLY A 52 0.06 0.03 11.64
C GLY A 52 -0.25 1.07 10.55
N GLY A 53 -1.26 0.81 9.73
CA GLY A 53 -1.71 1.71 8.66
C GLY A 53 -2.42 2.93 9.21
N VAL A 54 -3.27 2.81 10.24
CA VAL A 54 -3.93 3.97 10.87
C VAL A 54 -2.91 4.88 11.53
N ILE A 55 -1.93 4.33 12.26
CA ILE A 55 -0.85 5.14 12.85
C ILE A 55 -0.06 5.86 11.76
N ARG A 56 0.30 5.18 10.66
CA ARG A 56 1.00 5.83 9.53
C ARG A 56 0.14 6.89 8.86
N LEU A 57 -1.15 6.65 8.66
CA LEU A 57 -2.09 7.60 8.07
C LEU A 57 -2.23 8.85 8.95
N ILE A 58 -2.33 8.68 10.27
CA ILE A 58 -2.41 9.79 11.22
C ILE A 58 -1.10 10.58 11.23
N VAL A 59 0.05 9.91 11.26
CA VAL A 59 1.37 10.56 11.18
C VAL A 59 1.54 11.29 9.85
N GLN A 60 1.14 10.69 8.73
CA GLN A 60 1.20 11.34 7.42
C GLN A 60 0.23 12.52 7.32
N ALA A 61 -1.00 12.40 7.80
CA ALA A 61 -1.97 13.48 7.82
C ALA A 61 -1.50 14.64 8.70
N GLY A 62 -0.95 14.36 9.89
CA GLY A 62 -0.40 15.36 10.80
C GLY A 62 0.84 16.07 10.25
N LEU A 63 1.74 15.35 9.57
CA LEU A 63 2.87 15.96 8.87
C LEU A 63 2.41 16.88 7.73
N HIS A 64 1.37 16.48 6.99
CA HIS A 64 0.82 17.33 5.93
C HIS A 64 0.08 18.55 6.49
N GLN A 65 -0.58 18.42 7.64
CA GLN A 65 -1.25 19.52 8.34
C GLN A 65 -0.26 20.58 8.86
N THR A 66 0.96 20.18 9.21
CA THR A 66 1.98 21.09 9.74
C THR A 66 2.84 21.75 8.66
N THR A 67 2.99 21.15 7.48
CA THR A 67 3.82 21.72 6.39
C THR A 67 3.07 22.47 5.29
N THR A 68 1.72 22.43 5.21
CA THR A 68 1.04 23.03 4.02
C THR A 68 -0.38 23.56 4.29
N PRO A 69 -0.55 24.88 4.50
CA PRO A 69 -1.84 25.55 4.32
C PRO A 69 -2.06 26.06 2.87
N GLU A 70 -0.98 26.25 2.08
CA GLU A 70 -1.03 27.18 0.95
C GLU A 70 -1.27 26.56 -0.46
N ARG A 71 -1.19 25.22 -0.64
CA ARG A 71 -1.13 24.61 -2.00
C ARG A 71 -1.96 23.32 -2.16
N PRO A 72 -3.29 23.41 -2.34
CA PRO A 72 -4.17 22.26 -2.55
C PRO A 72 -3.78 21.39 -3.76
N GLY A 73 -3.26 21.98 -4.86
CA GLY A 73 -2.94 21.25 -6.09
C GLY A 73 -1.82 20.18 -5.98
N ARG A 74 -0.95 20.25 -4.98
CA ARG A 74 0.07 19.18 -4.75
C ARG A 74 -0.57 17.90 -4.20
N MET A 75 -1.62 18.00 -3.39
CA MET A 75 -2.30 16.84 -2.83
C MET A 75 -3.08 16.08 -3.91
N ASP A 76 -3.68 16.82 -4.85
CA ASP A 76 -4.33 16.22 -6.03
C ASP A 76 -3.32 15.48 -6.91
N THR A 77 -2.11 16.02 -7.07
CA THR A 77 -1.04 15.36 -7.84
C THR A 77 -0.56 14.07 -7.16
N VAL A 78 -0.40 14.06 -5.83
CA VAL A 78 -0.01 12.85 -5.08
C VAL A 78 -1.09 11.77 -5.18
N ARG A 79 -2.37 12.14 -5.04
CA ARG A 79 -3.51 11.23 -5.23
C ARG A 79 -3.57 10.73 -6.68
N PHE A 80 -3.39 11.61 -7.65
CA PHE A 80 -3.35 11.23 -9.07
C PHE A 80 -2.26 10.19 -9.35
N VAL A 81 -1.06 10.35 -8.78
CA VAL A 81 0.03 9.36 -8.91
C VAL A 81 -0.32 8.04 -8.22
N GLN A 82 -0.91 8.08 -7.01
CA GLN A 82 -1.25 6.90 -6.23
C GLN A 82 -2.41 6.08 -6.83
N TRP A 83 -3.46 6.75 -7.30
CA TRP A 83 -4.60 6.09 -7.93
C TRP A 83 -4.32 5.78 -9.40
N GLY A 84 -3.57 6.64 -10.10
CA GLY A 84 -3.17 6.45 -11.49
C GLY A 84 -2.20 5.29 -11.71
N SER A 85 -1.45 4.88 -10.69
CA SER A 85 -0.61 3.67 -10.78
C SER A 85 -1.41 2.37 -10.73
N MET A 86 -2.64 2.36 -10.18
CA MET A 86 -3.48 1.16 -10.08
C MET A 86 -3.89 0.55 -11.44
N PRO A 87 -4.38 1.32 -12.43
CA PRO A 87 -4.70 0.76 -13.75
C PRO A 87 -3.44 0.24 -14.48
N LEU A 88 -2.30 0.91 -14.32
CA LEU A 88 -1.01 0.44 -14.82
C LEU A 88 -0.60 -0.90 -14.20
N ALA A 89 -0.76 -1.05 -12.88
CA ALA A 89 -0.56 -2.34 -12.19
C ALA A 89 -1.48 -3.43 -12.74
N GLY A 90 -2.76 -3.15 -12.96
CA GLY A 90 -3.71 -4.13 -13.52
C GLY A 90 -3.32 -4.60 -14.92
N LEU A 91 -2.89 -3.67 -15.78
CA LEU A 91 -2.41 -4.00 -17.12
C LEU A 91 -1.12 -4.84 -17.08
N LEU A 92 -0.16 -4.46 -16.24
CA LEU A 92 1.08 -5.21 -16.03
C LEU A 92 0.81 -6.61 -15.47
N ALA A 93 -0.09 -6.73 -14.51
CA ALA A 93 -0.50 -8.03 -13.97
C ALA A 93 -1.12 -8.93 -15.04
N GLY A 94 -2.05 -8.38 -15.84
CA GLY A 94 -2.70 -9.13 -16.92
C GLY A 94 -1.73 -9.58 -18.01
N THR A 95 -0.86 -8.67 -18.47
CA THR A 95 0.14 -8.96 -19.50
C THR A 95 1.19 -9.96 -19.01
N LEU A 96 1.79 -9.71 -17.84
CA LEU A 96 2.77 -10.63 -17.24
C LEU A 96 2.13 -11.96 -16.83
N GLY A 97 0.88 -11.95 -16.37
CA GLY A 97 0.14 -13.16 -16.00
C GLY A 97 -0.18 -14.04 -17.21
N GLY A 98 -0.42 -13.43 -18.37
CA GLY A 98 -0.58 -14.13 -19.65
C GLY A 98 0.72 -14.73 -20.18
N LEU A 99 1.87 -14.06 -19.96
CA LEU A 99 3.18 -14.47 -20.50
C LEU A 99 3.94 -15.44 -19.57
N LEU A 100 3.95 -15.17 -18.26
CA LEU A 100 4.78 -15.86 -17.26
C LEU A 100 3.96 -16.80 -16.36
N GLY A 101 2.62 -16.72 -16.45
CA GLY A 101 1.71 -17.46 -15.59
C GLY A 101 1.44 -16.77 -14.25
N ALA A 102 0.27 -17.09 -13.68
CA ALA A 102 -0.19 -16.49 -12.43
C ALA A 102 0.75 -16.73 -11.22
N PRO A 103 1.39 -17.91 -11.04
CA PRO A 103 2.29 -18.13 -9.90
C PRO A 103 3.50 -17.18 -9.89
N ALA A 104 4.13 -16.95 -11.04
CA ALA A 104 5.30 -16.10 -11.15
C ALA A 104 4.97 -14.65 -10.76
N VAL A 105 3.85 -14.14 -11.27
CA VAL A 105 3.37 -12.77 -10.96
C VAL A 105 3.03 -12.62 -9.47
N LEU A 106 2.41 -13.63 -8.86
CA LEU A 106 2.10 -13.62 -7.42
C LEU A 106 3.36 -13.55 -6.55
N TRP A 107 4.37 -14.37 -6.86
CA TRP A 107 5.64 -14.33 -6.12
C TRP A 107 6.37 -12.99 -6.30
N THR A 108 6.37 -12.42 -7.51
CA THR A 108 6.96 -11.09 -7.73
C THR A 108 6.18 -9.99 -7.02
N GLY A 109 4.85 -10.08 -6.97
CA GLY A 109 3.99 -9.15 -6.24
C GLY A 109 4.26 -9.21 -4.74
N ALA A 110 4.35 -10.42 -4.18
CA ALA A 110 4.67 -10.65 -2.78
C ALA A 110 6.06 -10.09 -2.42
N ALA A 111 7.08 -10.44 -3.22
CA ALA A 111 8.44 -9.94 -3.03
C ALA A 111 8.52 -8.41 -3.11
N GLY A 112 7.80 -7.79 -4.06
CA GLY A 112 7.71 -6.35 -4.22
C GLY A 112 7.03 -5.65 -3.03
N MET A 113 5.97 -6.23 -2.48
CA MET A 113 5.32 -5.72 -1.26
C MET A 113 6.27 -5.79 -0.04
N THR A 114 6.99 -6.90 0.14
CA THR A 114 7.98 -7.04 1.22
C THR A 114 9.14 -6.06 1.07
N ALA A 115 9.68 -5.91 -0.15
CA ALA A 115 10.75 -4.97 -0.44
C ALA A 115 10.32 -3.51 -0.27
N ALA A 116 9.10 -3.15 -0.66
CA ALA A 116 8.55 -1.80 -0.46
C ALA A 116 8.26 -1.47 1.02
N SER A 117 8.04 -2.50 1.85
CA SER A 117 7.81 -2.34 3.30
C SER A 117 9.11 -2.09 4.07
N LEU A 118 10.26 -2.52 3.54
CA LEU A 118 11.57 -2.44 4.19
C LEU A 118 12.00 -0.99 4.46
N PRO A 119 11.97 -0.06 3.47
CA PRO A 119 12.32 1.33 3.69
C PRO A 119 11.41 2.00 4.71
N ALA A 120 10.10 1.71 4.72
CA ALA A 120 9.15 2.30 5.66
C ALA A 120 9.34 1.82 7.11
N LEU A 121 9.81 0.58 7.30
CA LEU A 121 10.20 0.05 8.62
C LEU A 121 11.54 0.64 9.10
N LEU A 122 12.49 0.82 8.18
CA LEU A 122 13.83 1.33 8.48
C LEU A 122 13.88 2.86 8.63
N SER A 123 13.02 3.61 7.94
CA SER A 123 12.92 5.07 8.03
C SER A 123 12.11 5.57 9.23
N GLY A 124 11.96 4.71 10.24
CA GLY A 124 11.47 4.96 11.60
C GLY A 124 11.00 6.39 11.90
N PRO A 125 9.70 6.68 11.71
CA PRO A 125 9.05 7.87 12.25
C PRO A 125 9.16 7.98 13.78
N LEU A 126 9.52 6.88 14.46
CA LEU A 126 9.82 6.83 15.90
C LEU A 126 11.18 7.43 16.28
N ARG A 127 12.08 7.72 15.33
CA ARG A 127 13.31 8.50 15.63
C ARG A 127 13.01 10.00 15.74
N ALA A 128 11.96 10.49 15.09
CA ALA A 128 11.62 11.91 15.06
C ALA A 128 10.90 12.39 16.33
N THR A 129 10.19 11.51 17.06
CA THR A 129 9.55 11.87 18.34
C THR A 129 10.53 12.01 19.50
N ARG A 130 11.80 11.63 19.33
CA ARG A 130 12.84 11.81 20.35
C ARG A 130 13.45 13.21 20.35
N GLU A 131 13.15 14.03 19.33
CA GLU A 131 13.63 15.39 19.16
C GLU A 131 12.47 16.38 19.00
N MET A 132 11.41 16.27 19.81
CA MET A 132 10.44 17.37 19.91
C MET A 132 11.15 18.56 20.57
N PRO A 133 11.30 19.71 19.87
CA PRO A 133 11.73 20.93 20.54
C PRO A 133 10.70 21.23 21.62
N ALA A 134 11.15 21.48 22.85
CA ALA A 134 10.27 21.86 23.93
C ALA A 134 9.40 23.04 23.45
N MET A 135 8.08 22.87 23.47
CA MET A 135 7.14 23.97 23.27
C MET A 135 7.51 25.07 24.26
N VAL A 136 8.11 26.15 23.78
CA VAL A 136 8.23 27.38 24.53
C VAL A 136 6.81 27.93 24.62
N VAL A 137 6.15 27.66 25.73
CA VAL A 137 4.93 28.36 26.11
C VAL A 137 5.37 29.79 26.40
N GLU A 138 5.12 30.70 25.46
CA GLU A 138 5.31 32.12 25.69
C GLU A 138 4.17 32.59 26.62
N PRO A 139 4.48 33.08 27.84
CA PRO A 139 3.44 33.52 28.75
C PRO A 139 2.88 34.89 28.30
N ALA A 140 1.59 34.84 27.93
CA ALA A 140 0.56 35.89 27.81
C ALA A 140 0.98 37.33 27.41
#